data_AF-E1QQJ2-F1
#
_entry.id   AF-E1QQJ2-F1
#
_cell.length_a   1.000
_cell.length_b   1.000
_cell.length_c   1.000
_cell.angle_alpha   90.00
_cell.angle_beta   90.00
_cell.angle_gamma   90.00
#
_symmetry.space_group_name_H-M   'P 1'
#
loop_
_entity.id
_entity.type
_entity.pdbx_description
1 polymer ?
#
loop_
_entity_poly.entity_id
_entity_poly.type
_entity_poly.pdbx_seq_one_letter_code
_entity_poly.pdbx_strand_id
1 'polypeptide(L)'
;MSSMNELIKELRINEVINALITAFKAGNRDYVSSATELLHEEFTYTVSESIELTGDTLKRASILYALYCLSLGILRLMNNEDLTINPIELLRTSVDNGDLSGLTQSLITASALLIKGDESWIKDFNELIQVVNNELFRRILSSFLEVIRVVKTVNP
;
A
#
# COMPACT_ATOMS: atom_id res chain seq x y z
N MET A 1 5.40 -24.90 -3.37
CA MET A 1 4.62 -23.66 -3.57
C MET A 1 5.10 -22.72 -2.48
N SER A 2 5.65 -21.55 -2.81
CA SER A 2 6.22 -20.64 -1.79
C SER A 2 5.13 -20.15 -0.85
N SER A 3 5.45 -20.07 0.44
CA SER A 3 4.52 -19.52 1.45
C SER A 3 4.40 -17.99 1.30
N MET A 4 3.31 -17.38 1.79
CA MET A 4 3.14 -15.93 1.77
C MET A 4 4.31 -15.21 2.46
N ASN A 5 4.80 -15.76 3.58
CA ASN A 5 5.96 -15.23 4.30
C ASN A 5 7.23 -15.20 3.41
N GLU A 6 7.50 -16.27 2.66
CA GLU A 6 8.63 -16.32 1.72
C GLU A 6 8.47 -15.27 0.61
N LEU A 7 7.26 -15.16 0.02
CA LEU A 7 6.98 -14.17 -1.02
C LEU A 7 7.20 -12.74 -0.53
N ILE A 8 6.80 -12.43 0.70
CA ILE A 8 6.99 -11.12 1.34
C ILE A 8 8.49 -10.86 1.58
N LYS A 9 9.21 -11.83 2.15
CA LYS A 9 10.66 -11.70 2.42
C LYS A 9 11.46 -11.49 1.13
N GLU A 10 11.14 -12.22 0.08
CA GLU A 10 11.75 -12.10 -1.25
C GLU A 10 11.25 -10.87 -2.03
N LEU A 11 10.28 -10.12 -1.49
CA LEU A 11 9.65 -8.98 -2.13
C LEU A 11 9.10 -9.29 -3.53
N ARG A 12 8.47 -10.47 -3.68
CA ARG A 12 7.83 -10.94 -4.90
C ARG A 12 6.47 -10.25 -5.10
N ILE A 13 6.53 -8.97 -5.45
CA ILE A 13 5.39 -8.03 -5.49
C ILE A 13 4.19 -8.61 -6.26
N ASN A 14 4.42 -9.14 -7.46
CA ASN A 14 3.36 -9.67 -8.32
C ASN A 14 2.63 -10.84 -7.66
N GLU A 15 3.38 -11.77 -7.06
CA GLU A 15 2.84 -12.96 -6.42
C GLU A 15 2.11 -12.63 -5.11
N VAL A 16 2.65 -11.69 -4.32
CA VAL A 16 1.98 -11.20 -3.10
C VAL A 16 0.64 -10.55 -3.45
N ILE A 17 0.63 -9.64 -4.43
CA ILE A 17 -0.60 -8.95 -4.85
C ILE A 17 -1.59 -9.96 -5.42
N ASN A 18 -1.17 -10.88 -6.30
CA ASN A 18 -2.05 -11.88 -6.87
C ASN A 18 -2.69 -12.76 -5.78
N ALA A 19 -1.92 -13.16 -4.76
CA ALA A 19 -2.44 -13.93 -3.63
C ALA A 19 -3.46 -13.13 -2.81
N LEU A 20 -3.19 -11.86 -2.51
CA LEU A 20 -4.12 -10.97 -1.81
C LEU A 20 -5.44 -10.78 -2.59
N ILE A 21 -5.36 -10.49 -3.89
CA ILE A 21 -6.54 -10.32 -4.76
C ILE A 21 -7.34 -11.62 -4.87
N THR A 22 -6.66 -12.76 -5.00
CA THR A 22 -7.32 -14.06 -5.07
C THR A 22 -8.06 -14.36 -3.76
N ALA A 23 -7.41 -14.11 -2.61
CA ALA A 23 -8.04 -14.29 -1.30
C ALA A 23 -9.24 -13.38 -1.11
N PHE A 24 -9.14 -12.11 -1.52
CA PHE A 24 -10.26 -11.17 -1.51
C PHE A 24 -11.46 -11.67 -2.34
N LYS A 25 -11.22 -12.06 -3.60
CA LYS A 25 -12.27 -12.59 -4.49
C LYS A 25 -12.90 -13.87 -3.96
N ALA A 26 -12.14 -14.70 -3.24
CA ALA A 26 -12.63 -15.89 -2.57
C ALA A 26 -13.33 -15.62 -1.23
N GLY A 27 -13.36 -14.37 -0.75
CA GLY A 27 -13.91 -14.02 0.56
C GLY A 27 -13.08 -14.53 1.75
N ASN A 28 -11.81 -14.90 1.53
CA ASN A 28 -10.95 -15.46 2.57
C ASN A 28 -10.31 -14.37 3.44
N ARG A 29 -11.10 -13.84 4.37
CA ARG A 29 -10.70 -12.73 5.25
C ARG A 29 -9.52 -13.07 6.15
N ASP A 30 -9.48 -14.31 6.66
CA ASP A 30 -8.41 -14.74 7.58
C ASP A 30 -7.07 -14.75 6.86
N TYR A 31 -7.02 -15.22 5.60
CA TYR A 31 -5.81 -15.16 4.80
C TYR A 31 -5.32 -13.72 4.58
N VAL A 32 -6.22 -12.80 4.23
CA VAL A 32 -5.86 -11.38 4.04
C VAL A 32 -5.39 -10.77 5.37
N SER A 33 -6.04 -11.11 6.49
CA SER A 33 -5.64 -10.65 7.83
C SER A 33 -4.24 -11.13 8.19
N SER A 34 -3.97 -12.43 8.06
CA SER A 34 -2.64 -12.98 8.34
C SER A 34 -1.56 -12.43 7.40
N ALA A 35 -1.86 -12.24 6.11
CA ALA A 35 -0.93 -11.61 5.18
C ALA A 35 -0.65 -10.14 5.55
N THR A 36 -1.66 -9.42 6.06
CA THR A 36 -1.53 -8.04 6.54
C THR A 36 -0.62 -7.95 7.76
N GLU A 37 -0.75 -8.89 8.71
CA GLU A 37 0.12 -8.99 9.88
C GLU A 37 1.58 -9.26 9.45
N LEU A 38 1.80 -10.23 8.56
CA LEU A 38 3.14 -10.55 8.03
C LEU A 38 3.80 -9.36 7.32
N LEU A 39 3.03 -8.60 6.52
CA LEU A 39 3.52 -7.38 5.87
C LEU A 39 3.92 -6.31 6.88
N HIS A 40 3.12 -6.13 7.94
CA HIS A 40 3.42 -5.19 9.01
C HIS A 40 4.67 -5.58 9.80
N GLU A 41 4.81 -6.87 10.14
CA GLU A 41 5.99 -7.42 10.82
C GLU A 41 7.26 -7.22 9.99
N GLU A 42 7.23 -7.59 8.70
CA GLU A 42 8.39 -7.44 7.82
C GLU A 42 8.75 -5.97 7.57
N PHE A 43 7.74 -5.10 7.44
CA PHE A 43 7.95 -3.64 7.37
C PHE A 43 8.63 -3.13 8.64
N THR A 44 8.09 -3.48 9.80
CA THR A 44 8.62 -3.06 11.11
C THR A 44 10.05 -3.54 11.29
N TYR A 45 10.32 -4.81 10.97
CA TYR A 45 11.66 -5.40 10.99
C TYR A 45 12.63 -4.65 10.07
N THR A 46 12.22 -4.37 8.82
CA THR A 46 13.04 -3.62 7.86
C THR A 46 13.39 -2.22 8.38
N VAL A 47 12.44 -1.54 9.02
CA VAL A 47 12.66 -0.21 9.59
C VAL A 47 13.51 -0.27 10.86
N SER A 48 13.31 -1.25 11.74
CA SER A 48 14.00 -1.33 13.03
C SER A 48 15.44 -1.80 12.95
N GLU A 49 15.75 -2.72 12.03
CA GLU A 49 17.12 -3.23 11.85
C GLU A 49 18.02 -2.27 11.08
N SER A 50 17.44 -1.21 10.51
CA SER A 50 18.15 -0.29 9.65
C SER A 50 18.66 0.90 10.45
N ILE A 51 19.98 1.03 10.54
CA ILE A 51 20.65 2.16 11.17
C ILE A 51 20.27 3.48 10.48
N GLU A 52 20.14 3.46 9.15
CA GLU A 52 19.63 4.57 8.35
C GLU A 52 18.69 4.06 7.24
N LEU A 53 17.54 4.71 7.09
CA LEU A 53 16.56 4.43 6.03
C LEU A 53 16.94 5.15 4.74
N THR A 54 17.89 4.60 4.00
CA THR A 54 18.36 5.16 2.73
C THR A 54 18.40 4.11 1.61
N GLY A 55 18.54 4.57 0.36
CA GLY A 55 18.76 3.70 -0.80
C GLY A 55 17.77 2.54 -0.94
N ASP A 56 18.31 1.33 -0.95
CA ASP A 56 17.55 0.09 -1.14
C ASP A 56 16.67 -0.27 0.06
N THR A 57 17.13 0.02 1.27
CA THR A 57 16.33 -0.20 2.50
C THR A 57 15.08 0.68 2.48
N LEU A 58 15.23 1.96 2.15
CA LEU A 58 14.08 2.86 2.02
C LEU A 58 13.14 2.39 0.92
N LYS A 59 13.68 1.87 -0.20
CA LYS A 59 12.88 1.24 -1.26
C LYS A 59 12.06 0.08 -0.73
N ARG A 60 12.71 -0.87 -0.06
CA ARG A 60 12.09 -2.07 0.49
C ARG A 60 11.00 -1.71 1.48
N ALA A 61 11.30 -0.83 2.45
CA ALA A 61 10.33 -0.37 3.44
C ALA A 61 9.12 0.30 2.78
N SER A 62 9.34 1.14 1.76
CA SER A 62 8.27 1.82 1.03
C SER A 62 7.37 0.86 0.25
N ILE A 63 7.93 -0.20 -0.35
CA ILE A 63 7.16 -1.24 -1.04
C ILE A 63 6.36 -2.09 -0.06
N LEU A 64 6.98 -2.53 1.05
CA LEU A 64 6.28 -3.29 2.10
C LEU A 64 5.13 -2.48 2.70
N TYR A 65 5.37 -1.19 2.96
CA TYR A 65 4.36 -0.27 3.44
C TYR A 65 3.21 -0.07 2.44
N ALA A 66 3.51 0.03 1.14
CA ALA A 66 2.49 0.10 0.10
C ALA A 66 1.64 -1.18 0.02
N LEU A 67 2.26 -2.36 0.11
CA LEU A 67 1.57 -3.65 0.16
C LEU A 67 0.69 -3.78 1.42
N TYR A 68 1.18 -3.29 2.56
CA TYR A 68 0.43 -3.23 3.80
C TYR A 68 -0.80 -2.32 3.69
N CYS A 69 -0.66 -1.14 3.10
CA CYS A 69 -1.80 -0.23 2.84
C CYS A 69 -2.83 -0.88 1.89
N LEU A 70 -2.36 -1.60 0.86
CA LEU A 70 -3.23 -2.36 -0.04
C LEU A 70 -4.01 -3.44 0.71
N SER A 71 -3.36 -4.23 1.55
CA SER A 71 -4.02 -5.31 2.28
C SER A 71 -5.02 -4.78 3.30
N LEU A 72 -4.71 -3.67 3.97
CA LEU A 72 -5.67 -2.94 4.81
C LEU A 72 -6.85 -2.40 4.00
N GLY A 73 -6.62 -1.82 2.82
CA GLY A 73 -7.69 -1.37 1.92
C GLY A 73 -8.63 -2.50 1.53
N ILE A 74 -8.08 -3.68 1.22
CA ILE A 74 -8.85 -4.91 0.99
C ILE A 74 -9.68 -5.29 2.22
N LEU A 75 -9.08 -5.30 3.43
CA LEU A 75 -9.81 -5.64 4.66
C LEU A 75 -10.96 -4.67 4.93
N ARG A 76 -10.77 -3.37 4.70
CA ARG A 76 -11.86 -2.38 4.84
C ARG A 76 -13.04 -2.71 3.92
N LEU A 77 -12.76 -3.11 2.68
CA LEU A 77 -13.80 -3.58 1.76
C LEU A 77 -14.51 -4.83 2.28
N MET A 78 -13.76 -5.82 2.77
CA MET A 78 -14.33 -7.07 3.31
C MET A 78 -15.19 -6.82 4.56
N ASN A 79 -14.84 -5.80 5.35
CA ASN A 79 -15.59 -5.37 6.53
C ASN A 79 -16.78 -4.46 6.18
N ASN A 80 -17.00 -4.13 4.91
CA ASN A 80 -18.01 -3.18 4.44
C ASN A 80 -17.88 -1.79 5.10
N GLU A 81 -16.65 -1.33 5.32
CA GLU A 81 -16.41 0.01 5.85
C GLU A 81 -16.68 1.09 4.80
N ASP A 82 -17.18 2.23 5.28
CA ASP A 82 -17.45 3.39 4.44
C ASP A 82 -16.15 4.04 3.93
N LEU A 83 -16.16 4.37 2.64
CA LEU A 83 -15.06 5.04 1.92
C LEU A 83 -15.40 6.51 1.65
N THR A 84 -15.90 7.22 2.66
CA THR A 84 -16.37 8.61 2.53
C THR A 84 -15.23 9.63 2.47
N ILE A 85 -14.01 9.24 2.85
CA ILE A 85 -12.84 10.10 2.84
C ILE A 85 -12.37 10.29 1.40
N ASN A 86 -12.24 11.54 0.95
CA ASN A 86 -11.55 11.83 -0.30
C ASN A 86 -10.04 11.58 -0.12
N PRO A 87 -9.46 10.56 -0.77
CA PRO A 87 -8.06 10.22 -0.57
C PRO A 87 -7.13 11.36 -1.01
N ILE A 88 -7.47 12.12 -2.06
CA ILE A 88 -6.60 13.18 -2.58
C ILE A 88 -6.55 14.39 -1.65
N GLU A 89 -7.69 14.78 -1.08
CA GLU A 89 -7.74 15.90 -0.13
C GLU A 89 -6.97 15.57 1.15
N LEU A 90 -7.17 14.36 1.68
CA LEU A 90 -6.44 13.88 2.85
C LEU A 90 -4.94 13.79 2.55
N LEU A 91 -4.57 13.23 1.38
CA LEU A 91 -3.18 13.13 0.96
C LEU A 91 -2.48 14.49 0.91
N ARG A 92 -3.11 15.50 0.29
CA ARG A 92 -2.56 16.86 0.20
C ARG A 92 -2.32 17.44 1.59
N THR A 93 -3.35 17.39 2.44
CA THR A 93 -3.28 17.86 3.82
C THR A 93 -2.17 17.16 4.61
N SER A 94 -2.00 15.86 4.41
CA SER A 94 -0.97 15.07 5.08
C SER A 94 0.43 15.36 4.59
N VAL A 95 0.63 15.54 3.28
CA VAL A 95 1.90 15.97 2.71
C VAL A 95 2.31 17.34 3.24
N ASP A 96 1.38 18.30 3.22
CA ASP A 96 1.65 19.69 3.62
C ASP A 96 1.99 19.80 5.12
N ASN A 97 1.36 18.97 5.95
CA ASN A 97 1.58 18.97 7.40
C ASN A 97 2.63 17.96 7.88
N GLY A 98 3.19 17.13 6.99
CA GLY A 98 4.09 16.03 7.37
C GLY A 98 3.40 14.94 8.22
N ASP A 99 2.09 14.76 8.07
CA ASP A 99 1.29 13.80 8.83
C ASP A 99 1.29 12.41 8.16
N LEU A 100 2.09 11.51 8.72
CA LEU A 100 2.16 10.12 8.26
C LEU A 100 0.86 9.33 8.52
N SER A 101 0.08 9.69 9.55
CA SER A 101 -1.16 8.98 9.87
C SER A 101 -2.22 9.23 8.80
N GLY A 102 -2.46 10.51 8.47
CA GLY A 102 -3.37 10.86 7.38
C GLY A 102 -2.89 10.36 6.02
N LEU A 103 -1.56 10.35 5.77
CA LEU A 103 -0.99 9.71 4.58
C LEU A 103 -1.39 8.23 4.52
N THR A 104 -1.20 7.49 5.62
CA THR A 104 -1.56 6.06 5.72
C THR A 104 -3.04 5.86 5.39
N GLN A 105 -3.93 6.65 5.99
CA GLN A 105 -5.38 6.55 5.77
C GLN A 105 -5.79 6.88 4.33
N SER A 106 -5.13 7.86 3.72
CA SER A 106 -5.30 8.17 2.31
C SER A 106 -4.93 6.98 1.42
N LEU A 107 -3.75 6.37 1.64
CA LEU A 107 -3.29 5.22 0.85
C LEU A 107 -4.23 4.03 0.97
N ILE A 108 -4.67 3.70 2.19
CA ILE A 108 -5.64 2.63 2.46
C ILE A 108 -6.95 2.89 1.70
N THR A 109 -7.45 4.13 1.74
CA THR A 109 -8.69 4.51 1.06
C THR A 109 -8.54 4.45 -0.47
N ALA A 110 -7.42 4.93 -1.01
CA ALA A 110 -7.09 4.84 -2.43
C ALA A 110 -6.98 3.38 -2.90
N SER A 111 -6.38 2.49 -2.09
CA SER A 111 -6.36 1.06 -2.37
C SER A 111 -7.76 0.45 -2.42
N ALA A 112 -8.62 0.76 -1.45
CA ALA A 112 -10.00 0.27 -1.45
C ALA A 112 -10.79 0.77 -2.68
N LEU A 113 -10.62 2.03 -3.07
CA LEU A 113 -11.24 2.58 -4.28
C LEU A 113 -10.74 1.89 -5.55
N LEU A 114 -9.43 1.64 -5.67
CA LEU A 114 -8.87 0.91 -6.80
C LEU A 114 -9.47 -0.49 -6.93
N ILE A 115 -9.59 -1.23 -5.81
CA ILE A 115 -10.16 -2.58 -5.83
C ILE A 115 -11.65 -2.56 -6.24
N LYS A 116 -12.37 -1.46 -5.95
CA LYS A 116 -13.72 -1.21 -6.47
C LYS A 116 -13.76 -0.73 -7.93
N GLY A 117 -12.61 -0.54 -8.58
CA GLY A 117 -12.50 -0.07 -9.96
C GLY A 117 -12.54 1.45 -10.12
N ASP A 118 -12.47 2.22 -9.02
CA ASP A 118 -12.35 3.67 -9.08
C ASP A 118 -10.89 4.10 -9.17
N GLU A 119 -10.52 4.62 -10.34
CA GLU A 119 -9.19 5.10 -10.68
C GLU A 119 -9.11 6.64 -10.81
N SER A 120 -10.20 7.35 -10.54
CA SER A 120 -10.32 8.80 -10.79
C SER A 120 -9.23 9.63 -10.09
N TRP A 121 -8.77 9.14 -8.94
CA TRP A 121 -7.74 9.76 -8.10
C TRP A 121 -6.31 9.62 -8.64
N ILE A 122 -6.02 8.64 -9.51
CA ILE A 122 -4.64 8.30 -9.90
C ILE A 122 -3.93 9.48 -10.56
N LYS A 123 -4.64 10.25 -11.40
CA LYS A 123 -4.06 11.42 -12.08
C LYS A 123 -3.60 12.46 -11.07
N ASP A 124 -4.48 12.86 -10.15
CA ASP A 124 -4.18 13.87 -9.13
C ASP A 124 -3.08 13.41 -8.18
N PHE A 125 -3.00 12.12 -7.90
CA PHE A 125 -1.95 11.49 -7.11
C PHE A 125 -0.57 11.64 -7.79
N ASN A 126 -0.49 11.39 -9.11
CA ASN A 126 0.73 11.59 -9.89
C ASN A 126 1.16 13.05 -9.91
N GLU A 127 0.21 13.97 -10.06
CA GLU A 127 0.48 15.42 -10.03
C GLU A 127 1.04 15.86 -8.67
N LEU A 128 0.49 15.34 -7.57
CA LEU A 128 0.95 15.69 -6.23
C LEU A 128 2.40 15.25 -5.97
N ILE A 129 2.78 14.04 -6.40
CA ILE A 129 4.14 13.50 -6.22
C ILE A 129 5.21 14.45 -6.77
N GLN A 130 4.93 15.15 -7.88
CA GLN A 130 5.87 16.06 -8.51
C GLN A 130 6.21 17.29 -7.65
N VAL A 131 5.31 17.66 -6.72
CA VAL A 131 5.47 18.85 -5.87
C VAL A 131 5.83 18.50 -4.41
N VAL A 132 5.89 17.21 -4.06
CA VAL A 132 6.31 16.76 -2.72
C VAL A 132 7.81 17.00 -2.55
N ASN A 133 8.20 17.86 -1.60
CA ASN A 133 9.60 18.16 -1.29
C ASN A 133 10.24 17.15 -0.33
N ASN A 134 9.44 16.49 0.51
CA ASN A 134 9.93 15.50 1.47
C ASN A 134 10.26 14.18 0.76
N GLU A 135 11.53 13.75 0.83
CA GLU A 135 12.00 12.55 0.13
C GLU A 135 11.35 11.25 0.61
N LEU A 136 11.09 11.13 1.92
CA LEU A 136 10.38 9.97 2.48
C LEU A 136 8.98 9.86 1.89
N PHE A 137 8.22 10.96 1.91
CA PHE A 137 6.86 10.98 1.36
C PHE A 137 6.89 10.70 -0.15
N ARG A 138 7.78 11.37 -0.89
CA ARG A 138 7.93 11.14 -2.34
C ARG A 138 8.21 9.68 -2.65
N ARG A 139 9.06 9.02 -1.86
CA ARG A 139 9.41 7.62 -2.04
C ARG A 139 8.27 6.67 -1.71
N ILE A 140 7.57 6.90 -0.59
CA ILE A 140 6.36 6.15 -0.22
C ILE A 140 5.33 6.22 -1.35
N LEU A 141 5.03 7.42 -1.83
CA LEU A 141 4.02 7.63 -2.87
C LEU A 141 4.42 7.00 -4.21
N SER A 142 5.71 7.06 -4.56
CA SER A 142 6.24 6.43 -5.78
C SER A 142 6.13 4.91 -5.73
N SER A 143 6.52 4.29 -4.60
CA SER A 143 6.40 2.85 -4.39
C SER A 143 4.93 2.40 -4.33
N PHE A 144 4.05 3.24 -3.77
CA PHE A 144 2.61 2.97 -3.81
C PHE A 144 2.09 2.92 -5.24
N LEU A 145 2.41 3.90 -6.09
CA LEU A 145 1.99 3.87 -7.50
C LEU A 145 2.58 2.68 -8.27
N GLU A 146 3.79 2.22 -7.94
CA GLU A 146 4.38 1.00 -8.50
C GLU A 146 3.52 -0.23 -8.17
N VAL A 147 3.11 -0.39 -6.91
CA VAL A 147 2.20 -1.46 -6.47
C VAL A 147 0.85 -1.36 -7.19
N ILE A 148 0.28 -0.17 -7.32
CA ILE A 148 -1.01 0.06 -7.98
C ILE A 148 -0.97 -0.37 -9.47
N ARG A 149 0.14 -0.09 -10.18
CA ARG A 149 0.33 -0.55 -11.56
C ARG A 149 0.32 -2.08 -11.67
N VAL A 150 0.92 -2.77 -10.69
CA VAL A 150 0.88 -4.23 -10.64
C VAL A 150 -0.54 -4.74 -10.36
N VAL A 151 -1.25 -4.14 -9.40
CA VAL A 151 -2.66 -4.48 -9.10
C VAL A 151 -3.50 -4.43 -10.37
N LYS A 152 -3.38 -3.36 -11.17
CA LYS A 152 -4.10 -3.23 -12.45
C LYS A 152 -3.78 -4.31 -13.47
N THR A 153 -2.58 -4.88 -13.41
CA THR A 153 -2.18 -5.97 -14.33
C THR A 153 -2.81 -7.30 -13.91
N VAL A 154 -2.98 -7.54 -12.61
CA VAL A 154 -3.51 -8.81 -12.06
C VAL A 154 -5.02 -8.76 -11.77
N ASN A 155 -5.60 -7.56 -11.69
CA ASN A 155 -7.03 -7.32 -11.50
C ASN A 155 -7.56 -6.35 -12.58
N PRO A 156 -7.65 -6.81 -13.84
CA PRO A 156 -8.15 -6.00 -14.95
C PRO A 156 -9.66 -5.74 -14.88
#